data_AF-A0A484NJ97-F1
#
_entry.id   AF-A0A484NJ97-F1
#
_cell.length_a   1.000
_cell.length_b   1.000
_cell.length_c   1.000
_cell.angle_alpha   90.00
_cell.angle_beta   90.00
_cell.angle_gamma   90.00
#
_symmetry.space_group_name_H-M   'P 1'
#
loop_
_entity.id
_entity.type
_entity.pdbx_description
1 polymer ?
#
loop_
_entity_poly.entity_id
_entity_poly.type
_entity_poly.pdbx_seq_one_letter_code
_entity_poly.pdbx_strand_id
1 'polypeptide(L)'
;MSASYGTKTYCRQSLVGGNYGLLNTTTFVPNPDYYSALLWHRLMGTNVLKTKFSGTKKLRVYAHCAKNSSDGITIVLINLDGKAGAVVDVAYNGGGGGGGGGGRKEYHLSAKNGDLHSQTVLLNGEELGLDPSGKIPLLEPRVVDPEEPINVAPYSTVFAHLPFVSMPACTYNN
;
A
#
# COMPACT_ATOMS: atom_id res chain seq x y z
N MET A 1 -6.40 -9.77 5.47
CA MET A 1 -6.93 -8.51 6.01
C MET A 1 -8.41 -8.70 6.30
N SER A 2 -8.96 -8.03 7.32
CA SER A 2 -10.36 -8.23 7.76
C SER A 2 -11.40 -8.02 6.66
N ALA A 3 -11.14 -7.10 5.73
CA ALA A 3 -12.00 -6.84 4.56
C ALA A 3 -12.24 -8.10 3.69
N SER A 4 -11.23 -8.97 3.55
CA SER A 4 -11.35 -10.24 2.81
C SER A 4 -12.33 -11.23 3.46
N TYR A 5 -12.69 -11.01 4.72
CA TYR A 5 -13.63 -11.82 5.50
C TYR A 5 -14.96 -11.08 5.76
N GLY A 6 -15.24 -10.03 4.99
CA GLY A 6 -16.52 -9.32 5.03
C GLY A 6 -16.65 -8.25 6.12
N THR A 7 -15.59 -7.97 6.89
CA THR A 7 -15.59 -6.83 7.83
C THR A 7 -15.77 -5.52 7.08
N LYS A 8 -16.82 -4.77 7.43
CA LYS A 8 -17.19 -3.51 6.74
C LYS A 8 -16.49 -2.27 7.26
N THR A 9 -16.09 -2.28 8.54
CA THR A 9 -15.49 -1.13 9.20
C THR A 9 -14.39 -1.59 10.15
N TYR A 10 -13.30 -0.83 10.22
CA TYR A 10 -12.21 -1.02 11.16
C TYR A 10 -11.94 0.30 11.87
N CYS A 11 -12.03 0.29 13.20
CA CYS A 11 -11.74 1.45 14.05
C CYS A 11 -10.36 1.26 14.67
N ARG A 12 -9.39 2.09 14.27
CA ARG A 12 -8.03 2.08 14.83
C ARG A 12 -8.04 2.81 16.18
N GLN A 13 -7.86 2.06 17.27
CA GLN A 13 -7.54 2.63 18.57
C GLN A 13 -6.02 2.91 18.62
N SER A 14 -5.54 4.12 18.84
CA SER A 14 -6.24 5.41 18.82
C SER A 14 -5.60 6.36 17.80
N LEU A 15 -6.28 7.47 17.50
CA LEU A 15 -5.67 8.56 16.74
C LEU A 15 -4.53 9.20 17.54
N VAL A 16 -4.79 9.53 18.81
CA VAL A 16 -3.81 10.05 19.78
C VAL A 16 -3.99 9.33 21.12
N GLY A 17 -2.91 9.10 21.84
CA GLY A 17 -2.91 8.47 23.17
C GLY A 17 -2.40 7.03 23.16
N GLY A 18 -1.90 6.58 24.30
CA GLY A 18 -1.22 5.28 24.42
C GLY A 18 0.08 5.20 23.61
N ASN A 19 0.75 4.05 23.65
CA ASN A 19 1.97 3.77 22.89
C ASN A 19 1.69 3.25 21.45
N TYR A 20 0.41 3.11 21.07
CA TYR A 20 -0.05 2.59 19.77
C TYR A 20 -0.83 3.64 18.95
N GLY A 21 -0.86 4.89 19.43
CA GLY A 21 -1.52 6.00 18.75
C GLY A 21 -0.91 6.28 17.38
N LEU A 22 -1.73 6.71 16.41
CA LEU A 22 -1.24 7.08 15.08
C LEU A 22 -0.41 8.37 15.11
N LEU A 23 -0.65 9.25 16.08
CA LEU A 23 0.14 10.46 16.31
C LEU A 23 0.87 10.36 17.65
N ASN A 24 2.08 10.92 17.69
CA ASN A 24 2.82 11.11 18.93
C ASN A 24 1.99 11.98 19.90
N THR A 25 1.94 11.57 21.18
CA THR A 25 1.07 12.20 22.19
C THR A 25 1.49 13.60 22.58
N THR A 26 2.76 13.95 22.37
CA THR A 26 3.33 15.24 22.81
C THR A 26 3.53 16.16 21.61
N THR A 27 4.06 15.64 20.51
CA THR A 27 4.42 16.45 19.33
C THR A 27 3.35 16.46 18.25
N PHE A 28 2.37 15.56 18.32
CA PHE A 28 1.37 15.30 17.26
C PHE A 28 1.97 14.92 15.90
N VAL A 29 3.28 14.65 15.85
CA VAL A 29 3.94 14.14 14.65
C VAL A 29 3.44 12.73 14.36
N PRO A 30 3.13 12.39 13.10
CA PRO A 30 2.68 11.05 12.74
C PRO A 30 3.70 9.97 13.08
N ASN A 31 3.22 8.89 13.71
CA ASN A 31 3.98 7.65 13.88
C ASN A 31 3.94 6.81 12.59
N PRO A 32 4.84 5.82 12.42
CA PRO A 32 4.91 4.98 11.23
C PRO A 32 3.57 4.47 10.69
N ASP A 33 2.71 3.96 11.56
CA ASP A 33 1.40 3.39 11.21
C ASP A 33 0.46 4.40 10.53
N TYR A 34 0.61 5.70 10.80
CA TYR A 34 -0.18 6.74 10.17
C TYR A 34 0.05 6.76 8.65
N TYR A 35 1.30 6.62 8.20
CA TYR A 35 1.61 6.67 6.77
C TYR A 35 1.06 5.46 6.01
N SER A 36 1.10 4.27 6.62
CA SER A 36 0.43 3.08 6.06
C SER A 36 -1.09 3.27 6.00
N ALA A 37 -1.70 3.82 7.04
CA ALA A 37 -3.13 4.12 7.06
C ALA A 37 -3.52 5.20 6.03
N LEU A 38 -2.66 6.20 5.82
CA LEU A 38 -2.86 7.26 4.84
C LEU A 38 -2.79 6.74 3.41
N LEU A 39 -1.79 5.91 3.06
CA LEU A 39 -1.72 5.25 1.76
C LEU A 39 -2.92 4.32 1.55
N TRP A 40 -3.31 3.54 2.56
CA TRP A 40 -4.53 2.74 2.50
C TRP A 40 -5.75 3.59 2.18
N HIS A 41 -5.94 4.70 2.90
CA HIS A 41 -7.08 5.60 2.70
C HIS A 41 -7.11 6.21 1.28
N ARG A 42 -5.94 6.60 0.76
CA ARG A 42 -5.79 7.25 -0.55
C ARG A 42 -5.90 6.28 -1.72
N LEU A 43 -5.44 5.04 -1.57
CA LEU A 43 -5.28 4.11 -2.70
C LEU A 43 -6.31 2.98 -2.71
N MET A 44 -6.69 2.44 -1.55
CA MET A 44 -7.53 1.25 -1.49
C MET A 44 -9.02 1.62 -1.50
N GLY A 45 -9.76 1.09 -2.48
CA GLY A 45 -11.20 1.23 -2.60
C GLY A 45 -11.98 0.29 -1.68
N THR A 46 -13.31 0.42 -1.71
CA THR A 46 -14.23 -0.37 -0.87
C THR A 46 -14.47 -1.78 -1.41
N ASN A 47 -14.34 -1.98 -2.72
CA ASN A 47 -14.55 -3.27 -3.37
C ASN A 47 -13.32 -4.16 -3.21
N VAL A 48 -13.45 -5.22 -2.40
CA VAL A 48 -12.40 -6.20 -2.15
C VAL A 48 -12.33 -7.20 -3.30
N LEU A 49 -11.13 -7.49 -3.79
CA LEU A 49 -10.90 -8.46 -4.86
C LEU A 49 -10.33 -9.75 -4.28
N LYS A 50 -10.70 -10.88 -4.91
CA LYS A 50 -10.16 -12.18 -4.54
C LYS A 50 -8.76 -12.33 -5.14
N THR A 51 -7.77 -12.54 -4.30
CA THR A 51 -6.39 -12.83 -4.71
C THR A 51 -6.08 -14.31 -4.57
N LYS A 52 -5.31 -14.85 -5.52
CA LYS A 52 -4.62 -16.14 -5.38
C LYS A 52 -3.13 -15.86 -5.46
N PHE A 53 -2.36 -16.50 -4.59
CA PHE A 53 -0.93 -16.32 -4.51
C PHE A 53 -0.25 -17.68 -4.43
N SER A 54 0.81 -17.86 -5.22
CA SER A 54 1.70 -19.01 -5.16
C SER A 54 3.07 -18.51 -4.73
N GLY A 55 3.59 -19.02 -3.61
CA GLY A 55 4.88 -18.60 -3.07
C GLY A 55 4.99 -18.84 -1.56
N THR A 56 5.90 -18.11 -0.93
CA THR A 56 6.18 -18.25 0.52
C THR A 56 5.03 -17.77 1.40
N LYS A 57 4.79 -18.45 2.52
CA LYS A 57 3.80 -18.04 3.54
C LYS A 57 4.16 -16.72 4.25
N LYS A 58 5.40 -16.22 4.06
CA LYS A 58 5.86 -14.94 4.60
C LYS A 58 5.46 -13.74 3.75
N LEU A 59 4.95 -13.95 2.54
CA LEU A 59 4.40 -12.89 1.72
C LEU A 59 2.87 -12.88 1.82
N ARG A 60 2.30 -11.74 2.17
CA ARG A 60 0.84 -11.54 2.20
C ARG A 60 0.46 -10.57 1.10
N VAL A 61 -0.56 -10.93 0.33
CA VAL A 61 -1.03 -10.13 -0.82
C VAL A 61 -2.54 -9.91 -0.72
N TYR A 62 -2.96 -8.66 -0.81
CA TYR A 62 -4.37 -8.25 -0.81
C TYR A 62 -4.61 -7.30 -1.99
N ALA A 63 -5.79 -7.37 -2.61
CA ALA A 63 -6.14 -6.48 -3.71
C ALA A 63 -7.54 -5.93 -3.53
N HIS A 64 -7.72 -4.66 -3.87
CA HIS A 64 -8.99 -3.96 -3.92
C HIS A 64 -9.09 -3.25 -5.27
N CYS A 65 -10.30 -2.89 -5.69
CA CYS A 65 -10.44 -1.82 -6.66
C CYS A 65 -9.74 -0.57 -6.12
N ALA A 66 -9.21 0.27 -7.00
CA ALA A 66 -8.60 1.52 -6.59
C ALA A 66 -9.64 2.42 -5.90
N LYS A 67 -9.15 3.36 -5.08
CA LYS A 67 -10.00 4.30 -4.32
C LYS A 67 -10.99 5.03 -5.23
N ASN A 68 -10.52 5.46 -6.38
CA ASN A 68 -11.36 5.81 -7.50
C ASN A 68 -11.50 4.55 -8.38
N SER A 69 -12.69 3.96 -8.40
CA SER A 69 -12.95 2.63 -8.96
C SER A 69 -12.72 2.55 -10.47
N SER A 70 -12.87 3.68 -11.17
CA SER A 70 -12.50 3.84 -12.59
C SER A 70 -11.01 3.74 -12.86
N ASP A 71 -10.16 3.89 -11.84
CA ASP A 71 -8.71 3.97 -11.97
C ASP A 71 -8.06 2.62 -11.67
N GLY A 72 -8.73 1.53 -12.05
CA GLY A 72 -8.21 0.17 -11.97
C GLY A 72 -8.13 -0.39 -10.54
N ILE A 73 -6.98 -0.96 -10.17
CA ILE A 73 -6.83 -1.70 -8.91
C ILE A 73 -5.62 -1.28 -8.09
N THR A 74 -5.69 -1.55 -6.78
CA THR A 74 -4.54 -1.41 -5.89
C THR A 74 -4.28 -2.73 -5.17
N ILE A 75 -3.01 -3.11 -5.13
CA ILE A 75 -2.49 -4.30 -4.47
C ILE A 75 -1.62 -3.85 -3.29
N VAL A 76 -1.73 -4.54 -2.16
CA VAL A 76 -0.83 -4.40 -1.02
C VAL A 76 -0.07 -5.71 -0.85
N LEU A 77 1.25 -5.62 -0.87
CA LEU A 77 2.17 -6.72 -0.60
C LEU A 77 2.90 -6.46 0.71
N ILE A 78 2.92 -7.43 1.62
CA ILE A 78 3.59 -7.34 2.92
C ILE A 78 4.56 -8.51 3.02
N ASN A 79 5.86 -8.22 3.00
CA ASN A 79 6.89 -9.23 3.17
C ASN A 79 7.30 -9.31 4.64
N LEU A 80 7.10 -10.49 5.24
CA LEU A 80 7.45 -10.82 6.62
C LEU A 80 8.76 -11.61 6.71
N ASP A 81 9.47 -11.79 5.60
CA ASP A 81 10.82 -12.35 5.63
C ASP A 81 11.83 -11.24 5.95
N GLY A 82 12.65 -11.47 6.97
CA GLY A 82 13.71 -10.53 7.38
C GLY A 82 15.04 -10.71 6.69
N LYS A 83 15.18 -11.75 5.87
CA LYS A 83 16.44 -12.10 5.18
C LYS A 83 16.33 -11.92 3.69
N ALA A 84 15.20 -12.32 3.10
CA ALA A 84 15.01 -12.33 1.65
C ALA A 84 13.93 -11.35 1.20
N GLY A 85 14.22 -10.64 0.11
CA GLY A 85 13.19 -9.95 -0.66
C GLY A 85 12.30 -10.96 -1.42
N ALA A 86 11.21 -10.47 -1.98
CA ALA A 86 10.35 -11.22 -2.89
C ALA A 86 10.25 -10.50 -4.23
N VAL A 87 10.25 -11.26 -5.32
CA VAL A 87 9.97 -10.76 -6.67
C VAL A 87 8.60 -11.31 -7.06
N VAL A 88 7.67 -10.43 -7.43
CA VAL A 88 6.26 -10.79 -7.60
C VAL A 88 5.76 -10.38 -8.97
N ASP A 89 5.44 -11.39 -9.78
CA ASP A 89 4.69 -11.22 -11.01
C ASP A 89 3.19 -11.13 -10.72
N VAL A 90 2.51 -10.20 -11.38
CA VAL A 90 1.07 -9.97 -11.20
C VAL A 90 0.31 -10.37 -12.45
N ALA A 91 -0.54 -11.39 -12.32
CA ALA A 91 -1.49 -11.79 -13.36
C ALA A 91 -2.92 -11.44 -12.93
N TYR A 92 -3.75 -11.01 -13.88
CA TYR A 92 -5.15 -10.64 -13.67
C TYR A 92 -6.01 -11.08 -14.84
N ASN A 93 -7.26 -11.48 -14.56
CA ASN A 93 -8.23 -11.95 -15.57
C ASN A 93 -9.11 -10.79 -16.11
N GLY A 94 -8.53 -9.60 -16.26
CA GLY A 94 -9.20 -8.40 -16.76
C GLY A 94 -8.80 -8.10 -18.21
N GLY A 95 -9.62 -7.34 -18.92
CA GLY A 95 -9.20 -6.78 -20.20
C GLY A 95 -8.08 -5.77 -19.96
N GLY A 96 -6.98 -5.88 -20.71
CA GLY A 96 -6.01 -4.80 -20.80
C GLY A 96 -6.71 -3.62 -21.45
N GLY A 97 -6.97 -2.54 -20.70
CA GLY A 97 -7.33 -1.28 -21.31
C GLY A 97 -6.12 -0.85 -22.13
N GLY A 98 -6.19 -1.09 -23.44
CA GLY A 98 -5.05 -0.88 -24.34
C GLY A 98 -4.41 0.48 -24.11
N GLY A 99 -3.10 0.48 -23.83
CA GLY A 99 -2.22 1.63 -24.03
C GLY A 99 -2.61 2.95 -23.34
N GLY A 100 -3.29 2.90 -22.19
CA GLY A 100 -3.64 4.10 -21.42
C GLY A 100 -2.49 4.68 -20.60
N GLY A 101 -1.37 5.04 -21.24
CA GLY A 101 -0.42 6.11 -20.84
C GLY A 101 0.14 6.25 -19.43
N GLY A 102 -0.04 5.31 -18.50
CA GLY A 102 0.48 5.42 -17.14
C GLY A 102 1.04 4.10 -16.63
N GLY A 103 2.33 4.09 -16.29
CA GLY A 103 2.96 2.93 -15.65
C GLY A 103 2.34 2.57 -14.30
N ARG A 104 2.72 1.40 -13.77
CA ARG A 104 2.34 0.96 -12.42
C ARG A 104 2.95 1.93 -11.40
N LYS A 105 2.14 2.39 -10.45
CA LYS A 105 2.58 3.32 -9.39
C LYS A 105 2.86 2.56 -8.12
N GLU A 106 4.09 2.60 -7.64
CA GLU A 106 4.53 1.84 -6.46
C GLU A 106 4.94 2.77 -5.30
N TYR A 107 4.49 2.40 -4.10
CA TYR A 107 4.79 3.06 -2.84
C TYR A 107 5.41 2.04 -1.90
N HIS A 108 6.73 2.06 -1.80
CA HIS A 108 7.51 1.15 -0.97
C HIS A 108 7.71 1.77 0.41
N LEU A 109 7.09 1.19 1.42
CA LEU A 109 7.30 1.54 2.82
C LEU A 109 8.33 0.60 3.46
N SER A 110 9.36 1.19 4.05
CA SER A 110 10.36 0.47 4.85
C SER A 110 10.78 1.27 6.08
N ALA A 111 11.39 0.61 7.05
CA ALA A 111 11.92 1.28 8.23
C ALA A 111 13.33 1.83 7.93
N LYS A 112 13.66 3.01 8.46
CA LYS A 112 14.99 3.60 8.31
C LYS A 112 16.06 2.63 8.80
N ASN A 113 17.10 2.41 7.99
CA ASN A 113 18.19 1.47 8.23
C ASN A 113 17.77 0.00 8.47
N GLY A 114 16.53 -0.38 8.10
CA GLY A 114 15.99 -1.71 8.39
C GLY A 114 15.66 -1.96 9.86
N ASP A 115 15.68 -0.93 10.71
CA ASP A 115 15.33 -1.04 12.12
C ASP A 115 13.81 -0.97 12.32
N LEU A 116 13.18 -2.10 12.64
CA LEU A 116 11.74 -2.19 12.87
C LEU A 116 11.23 -1.41 14.08
N HIS A 117 12.12 -0.93 14.95
CA HIS A 117 11.77 -0.05 16.06
C HIS A 117 11.88 1.43 15.71
N SER A 118 12.39 1.76 14.52
CA SER A 118 12.52 3.14 14.06
C SER A 118 11.17 3.84 14.01
N GLN A 119 11.15 5.10 14.44
CA GLN A 119 10.00 5.98 14.30
C GLN A 119 9.98 6.70 12.94
N THR A 120 10.98 6.44 12.08
CA THR A 120 11.08 7.02 10.74
C THR A 120 10.77 5.96 9.69
N VAL A 121 9.77 6.26 8.86
CA VAL A 121 9.42 5.46 7.69
C VAL A 121 10.08 6.07 6.46
N LEU A 122 10.56 5.22 5.56
CA LEU A 122 10.96 5.60 4.22
C LEU A 122 9.82 5.34 3.25
N LEU A 123 9.52 6.28 2.37
CA LEU A 123 8.74 6.06 1.17
C LEU A 123 9.69 6.04 -0.02
N ASN A 124 9.72 4.93 -0.74
CA ASN A 124 10.54 4.82 -1.95
C ASN A 124 12.03 5.16 -1.68
N GLY A 125 12.51 4.84 -0.48
CA GLY A 125 13.88 5.11 -0.02
C GLY A 125 14.09 6.46 0.67
N GLU A 126 13.14 7.39 0.57
CA GLU A 126 13.23 8.74 1.13
C GLU A 126 12.50 8.87 2.46
N GLU A 127 13.07 9.59 3.43
CA GLU A 127 12.46 9.77 4.74
C GLU A 127 11.12 10.51 4.66
N LEU A 128 10.06 9.88 5.16
CA LEU A 128 8.79 10.53 5.39
C LEU A 128 8.82 11.27 6.73
N GLY A 129 8.54 12.56 6.66
CA GLY A 129 8.34 13.44 7.79
C GLY A 129 7.36 14.55 7.42
N LEU A 130 7.06 15.43 8.37
CA LEU A 130 6.33 16.65 8.05
C LEU A 130 7.25 17.60 7.26
N ASP A 131 6.66 18.38 6.36
CA ASP A 131 7.36 19.50 5.74
C ASP A 131 7.64 20.61 6.78
N PRO A 132 8.47 21.64 6.46
CA PRO A 132 8.75 22.74 7.38
C PRO A 132 7.51 23.52 7.87
N SER A 133 6.37 23.39 7.19
CA SER A 133 5.09 23.99 7.58
C SER A 133 4.24 23.07 8.47
N GLY A 134 4.74 21.89 8.83
CA GLY A 134 4.05 20.90 9.66
C GLY A 134 3.02 20.08 8.89
N LYS A 135 3.05 20.06 7.55
CA LYS A 135 2.08 19.32 6.73
C LYS A 135 2.63 17.97 6.29
N ILE A 136 1.73 17.03 6.04
CA ILE A 136 2.08 15.76 5.38
C ILE A 136 2.53 16.09 3.95
N PRO A 137 3.75 15.70 3.54
CA PRO A 137 4.22 15.90 2.19
C PRO A 137 3.38 15.09 1.20
N LEU A 138 3.54 15.42 -0.08
CA LEU A 138 3.00 14.60 -1.14
C LEU A 138 3.69 13.22 -1.10
N LEU A 139 2.88 12.17 -1.14
CA LEU A 139 3.39 10.80 -1.21
C LEU A 139 3.52 10.47 -2.69
N GLU A 140 4.73 10.60 -3.22
CA GLU A 140 5.00 10.38 -4.64
C GLU A 140 5.29 8.90 -4.92
N PRO A 141 4.64 8.30 -5.94
CA PRO A 141 4.95 6.93 -6.35
C PRO A 141 6.23 6.88 -7.17
N ARG A 142 6.82 5.68 -7.24
CA ARG A 142 7.67 5.30 -8.37
C ARG A 142 6.76 4.83 -9.50
N VAL A 143 6.93 5.38 -10.70
CA VAL A 143 6.26 4.88 -11.90
C VAL A 143 7.15 3.84 -12.54
N VAL A 144 6.63 2.62 -12.66
CA VAL A 144 7.35 1.42 -13.12
C VAL A 144 6.61 0.84 -14.32
N ASP A 145 7.33 0.16 -15.21
CA ASP A 145 6.72 -0.54 -16.33
C ASP A 145 5.69 -1.58 -15.82
N PRO A 146 4.47 -1.65 -16.38
CA PRO A 146 3.49 -2.67 -16.06
C PRO A 146 4.00 -4.12 -16.12
N GLU A 147 4.93 -4.42 -17.02
CA GLU A 147 5.47 -5.76 -17.28
C GLU A 147 6.61 -6.15 -16.33
N GLU A 148 7.27 -5.17 -15.70
CA GLU A 148 8.31 -5.47 -14.72
C GLU A 148 7.73 -6.13 -13.47
N PRO A 149 8.43 -7.06 -12.80
CA PRO A 149 7.97 -7.63 -11.54
C PRO A 149 8.00 -6.60 -10.41
N ILE A 150 7.15 -6.79 -9.40
CA ILE A 150 7.18 -5.97 -8.17
C ILE A 150 8.24 -6.54 -7.24
N ASN A 151 9.26 -5.74 -6.93
CA ASN A 151 10.29 -6.09 -5.96
C ASN A 151 9.87 -5.67 -4.54
N VAL A 152 9.74 -6.62 -3.62
CA VAL A 152 9.34 -6.36 -2.22
C VAL A 152 10.51 -6.66 -1.29
N ALA A 153 11.10 -5.64 -0.68
CA ALA A 153 12.26 -5.78 0.20
C ALA A 153 11.94 -6.63 1.46
N PRO A 154 12.95 -7.19 2.17
CA PRO A 154 12.74 -7.81 3.48
C PRO A 154 12.03 -6.85 4.45
N TYR A 155 11.15 -7.38 5.31
CA TYR A 155 10.35 -6.63 6.28
C TYR A 155 9.80 -5.28 5.77
N SER A 156 9.15 -5.31 4.60
CA SER A 156 8.62 -4.11 3.96
C SER A 156 7.18 -4.30 3.49
N THR A 157 6.55 -3.18 3.12
CA THR A 157 5.22 -3.16 2.53
C THR A 157 5.24 -2.36 1.24
N VAL A 158 4.56 -2.84 0.21
CA VAL A 158 4.41 -2.14 -1.07
C VAL A 158 2.93 -1.96 -1.37
N PHE A 159 2.52 -0.74 -1.66
CA PHE A 159 1.25 -0.46 -2.34
C PHE A 159 1.54 -0.28 -3.82
N ALA A 160 0.90 -1.07 -4.67
CA ALA A 160 1.02 -0.98 -6.12
C ALA A 160 -0.34 -0.65 -6.73
N HIS A 161 -0.45 0.52 -7.34
CA HIS A 161 -1.63 0.96 -8.08
C HIS A 161 -1.43 0.69 -9.57
N LEU A 162 -2.34 -0.08 -10.15
CA LEU A 162 -2.35 -0.52 -11.54
C LEU A 162 -3.53 0.16 -12.26
N PRO A 163 -3.36 1.40 -12.76
CA PRO A 163 -4.44 2.19 -13.33
C PRO A 163 -4.95 1.64 -14.68
N PHE A 164 -4.13 0.86 -15.36
CA PHE A 164 -4.42 0.26 -16.67
C PHE A 164 -5.26 -1.03 -16.59
N VAL A 165 -5.47 -1.58 -15.38
CA VAL A 165 -6.25 -2.81 -15.20
C VAL A 165 -7.74 -2.48 -15.18
N SER A 166 -8.47 -2.92 -16.20
CA SER A 166 -9.93 -2.82 -16.22
C SER A 166 -10.55 -4.13 -15.74
N MET A 167 -11.28 -4.06 -14.62
CA MET A 167 -12.05 -5.19 -14.10
C MET A 167 -13.52 -4.82 -13.92
N PRO A 168 -14.46 -5.67 -14.38
CA PRO A 168 -15.89 -5.41 -14.22
C PRO A 168 -16.31 -5.14 -12.77
N ALA A 169 -15.68 -5.81 -11.80
CA ALA A 169 -15.94 -5.58 -10.37
C ALA A 169 -15.59 -4.16 -9.88
N CYS A 170 -14.81 -3.41 -10.65
CA CYS A 170 -14.38 -2.04 -10.35
C CYS A 170 -15.11 -0.97 -11.17
N THR A 171 -15.90 -1.35 -12.18
CA THR A 171 -16.62 -0.38 -13.03
C THR A 171 -18.06 -0.13 -12.59
N TYR A 172 -18.61 -0.95 -11.68
CA TYR A 172 -19.95 -0.75 -11.13
C TYR A 172 -19.87 0.00 -9.80
N ASN A 173 -20.33 1.25 -9.82
CA ASN A 173 -20.62 2.01 -8.61
C ASN A 173 -21.98 1.54 -8.09
N ASN A 174 -21.99 0.90 -6.92
CA ASN A 174 -23.18 0.87 -6.06
C ASN A 174 -23.21 2.15 -5.22
#